data_AF-A0A0M0BZ16-F1
#
_entry.id   AF-A0A0M0BZ16-F1
#
_cell.length_a   1.000
_cell.length_b   1.000
_cell.length_c   1.000
_cell.angle_alpha   90.00
_cell.angle_beta   90.00
_cell.angle_gamma   90.00
#
_symmetry.space_group_name_H-M   'P 1'
#
loop_
_entity.id
_entity.type
_entity.pdbx_description
1 polymer ?
#
loop_
_entity_poly.entity_id
_entity_poly.type
_entity_poly.pdbx_seq_one_letter_code
_entity_poly.pdbx_strand_id
1 'polypeptide(L)'
;MLLKKNKSILAILFTTTLLMSTFLLFIPSANAADVTTYCYLSVSPNPVGVGQTLSLVATVQPLPPTGFDVYHGLTIEITKPDGTTQTI
;
A
#
# COMPACT_ATOMS: atom_id res chain seq x y z
N MET A 1 -8.09 -20.07 -58.90
CA MET A 1 -9.05 -19.14 -58.24
C MET A 1 -9.13 -19.31 -56.71
N LEU A 2 -8.25 -20.09 -56.05
CA LEU A 2 -8.35 -20.39 -54.60
C LEU A 2 -7.56 -19.43 -53.67
N LEU A 3 -6.64 -18.62 -54.19
CA LEU A 3 -5.83 -17.69 -53.38
C LEU A 3 -6.53 -16.37 -53.00
N LYS A 4 -7.64 -16.00 -53.65
CA LYS A 4 -8.30 -14.70 -53.40
C LYS A 4 -9.05 -14.68 -52.06
N LYS A 5 -9.57 -15.83 -51.61
CA LYS A 5 -10.34 -16.01 -50.36
C LYS A 5 -9.44 -16.03 -49.10
N ASN A 6 -8.18 -16.45 -49.22
CA ASN A 6 -7.25 -16.56 -48.08
C ASN A 6 -6.53 -15.23 -47.74
N LYS A 7 -6.37 -14.33 -48.72
CA LYS A 7 -5.77 -13.00 -48.50
C LYS A 7 -6.64 -12.13 -47.59
N SER A 8 -7.97 -12.23 -47.71
CA SER A 8 -8.91 -11.52 -46.84
C SER A 8 -8.88 -12.05 -45.40
N ILE A 9 -8.70 -13.35 -45.19
CA ILE A 9 -8.56 -13.93 -43.85
C ILE A 9 -7.26 -13.45 -43.18
N LEU A 10 -6.15 -13.41 -43.92
CA LEU A 10 -4.89 -12.87 -43.42
C LEU A 10 -4.99 -11.37 -43.10
N ALA A 11 -5.68 -10.61 -43.94
CA ALA A 11 -5.91 -9.19 -43.69
C ALA A 11 -6.78 -8.97 -42.45
N ILE A 12 -7.83 -9.77 -42.25
CA ILE A 12 -8.69 -9.71 -41.05
C ILE A 12 -7.90 -10.09 -39.80
N LEU A 13 -7.11 -11.17 -39.83
CA LEU A 13 -6.30 -11.57 -38.69
C LEU A 13 -5.27 -10.49 -38.32
N PHE A 14 -4.65 -9.87 -39.32
CA PHE A 14 -3.70 -8.79 -39.13
C PHE A 14 -4.37 -7.53 -38.57
N THR A 15 -5.54 -7.14 -39.09
CA THR A 15 -6.26 -5.97 -38.55
C THR A 15 -6.81 -6.24 -37.16
N THR A 16 -7.32 -7.44 -36.86
CA THR A 16 -7.80 -7.81 -35.53
C THR A 16 -6.67 -7.82 -34.50
N THR A 17 -5.49 -8.36 -34.83
CA THR A 17 -4.34 -8.33 -33.92
C THR A 17 -3.83 -6.91 -33.67
N LEU A 18 -3.77 -6.08 -34.71
CA LEU A 18 -3.39 -4.66 -34.56
C LEU A 18 -4.40 -3.88 -33.72
N LEU A 19 -5.70 -4.09 -33.93
CA LEU A 19 -6.76 -3.50 -33.12
C LEU A 19 -6.64 -3.93 -31.65
N MET A 20 -6.36 -5.21 -31.38
CA MET A 20 -6.18 -5.70 -30.01
C MET A 20 -4.96 -5.09 -29.30
N SER A 21 -3.87 -4.83 -30.03
CA SER A 21 -2.72 -4.13 -29.47
C SER A 21 -3.03 -2.68 -29.08
N THR A 22 -3.90 -1.99 -29.82
CA THR A 22 -4.28 -0.60 -29.49
C THR A 22 -5.11 -0.49 -28.19
N PHE A 23 -5.83 -1.54 -27.80
CA PHE A 23 -6.59 -1.56 -26.54
C PHE A 23 -5.69 -1.51 -25.29
N LEU A 24 -4.45 -2.02 -25.37
CA LEU A 24 -3.50 -1.98 -24.25
C LEU A 24 -3.03 -0.55 -23.91
N LEU A 25 -3.09 0.39 -24.87
CA LEU A 25 -2.72 1.79 -24.66
C LEU A 25 -3.71 2.55 -23.76
N PHE A 26 -4.92 2.01 -23.57
CA PHE A 26 -5.96 2.61 -22.75
C PHE A 26 -6.01 2.03 -21.32
N ILE A 27 -5.12 1.11 -20.98
CA ILE A 27 -5.00 0.64 -19.59
C ILE A 27 -4.25 1.73 -18.81
N PRO A 28 -4.87 2.36 -17.80
CA PRO A 28 -4.16 3.33 -16.98
C PRO A 28 -3.03 2.62 -16.23
N SER A 29 -1.79 3.04 -16.47
CA SER A 29 -0.64 2.61 -15.66
C SER A 29 -0.68 3.34 -14.33
N ALA A 30 -0.86 2.62 -13.22
CA ALA A 30 -0.73 3.17 -11.88
C ALA A 30 0.69 2.91 -11.35
N ASN A 31 1.36 3.96 -10.89
CA ASN A 31 2.59 3.83 -10.11
C ASN A 31 2.24 3.81 -8.62
N ALA A 32 3.03 3.11 -7.82
CA ALA A 32 2.96 3.23 -6.37
C ALA A 32 3.28 4.69 -5.99
N ALA A 33 2.44 5.28 -5.14
CA ALA A 33 2.63 6.62 -4.63
C ALA A 33 3.27 6.56 -3.25
N ASP A 34 4.26 7.42 -3.00
CA ASP A 34 4.74 7.65 -1.64
C ASP A 34 3.72 8.47 -0.88
N VAL A 35 3.15 7.87 0.17
CA VAL A 35 2.12 8.51 1.00
C VAL A 35 2.72 8.82 2.37
N THR A 36 2.64 10.09 2.77
CA THR A 36 3.04 10.47 4.14
C THR A 36 2.07 9.88 5.15
N THR A 37 2.61 9.12 6.10
CA THR A 37 1.86 8.54 7.21
C THR A 37 2.12 9.29 8.51
N TYR A 38 1.11 9.36 9.36
CA TYR A 38 1.19 9.94 10.70
C TYR A 38 0.90 8.87 11.75
N CYS A 39 1.73 8.82 12.79
CA CYS A 39 1.52 7.96 13.95
C CYS A 39 0.97 8.80 15.10
N TYR A 40 -0.21 8.41 15.59
CA TYR A 40 -0.87 9.02 16.73
C TYR A 40 -0.73 8.09 17.93
N LEU A 41 -0.28 8.63 19.06
CA LEU A 41 -0.09 7.88 20.29
C LEU A 41 -1.07 8.39 21.36
N SER A 42 -1.90 7.49 21.87
CA SER A 42 -2.73 7.72 23.04
C SER A 42 -2.14 6.99 24.25
N VAL A 43 -2.02 7.71 25.35
CA VAL A 43 -1.34 7.25 26.56
C VAL A 43 -2.27 7.51 27.76
N SER A 44 -2.63 6.45 28.50
CA SER A 44 -3.49 6.58 29.68
C SER A 44 -3.15 5.54 30.74
N PRO A 45 -3.07 5.91 32.03
CA PRO A 45 -3.25 7.26 32.57
C PRO A 45 -2.06 8.19 32.28
N ASN A 46 -2.33 9.50 32.20
CA ASN A 46 -1.30 10.54 32.11
C ASN A 46 -1.77 11.75 32.96
N PRO A 47 -1.12 12.08 34.09
CA PRO A 47 0.15 11.54 34.59
C PRO A 47 0.04 10.11 35.14
N VAL A 48 1.15 9.37 35.07
CA VAL A 48 1.27 7.98 35.57
C VAL A 48 2.19 7.94 36.80
N GLY A 49 1.81 7.17 37.81
CA GLY A 49 2.61 6.93 39.00
C GLY A 49 3.65 5.82 38.81
N VAL A 50 4.67 5.81 39.68
CA VAL A 50 5.67 4.73 39.71
C VAL A 50 4.99 3.39 40.01
N GLY A 51 5.26 2.37 39.20
CA GLY A 51 4.68 1.03 39.35
C GLY A 51 3.25 0.88 38.85
N GLN A 52 2.66 1.91 38.22
CA GLN A 52 1.35 1.79 37.59
C GLN A 52 1.44 1.23 36.16
N THR A 53 0.45 0.42 35.77
CA THR A 53 0.31 -0.05 34.39
C THR A 53 -0.21 1.06 33.50
N LEU A 54 0.43 1.22 32.35
CA LEU A 54 0.10 2.18 31.30
C LEU A 54 -0.60 1.46 30.13
N SER A 55 -1.63 2.08 29.56
CA SER A 55 -2.18 1.71 28.27
C SER A 55 -1.61 2.62 27.18
N LEU A 56 -1.06 2.00 26.14
CA LEU A 56 -0.49 2.65 24.97
C LEU A 56 -1.25 2.17 23.74
N VAL A 57 -1.81 3.12 22.98
CA VAL A 57 -2.45 2.83 21.70
C VAL A 57 -1.79 3.68 20.63
N ALA A 58 -1.10 3.04 19.70
CA ALA A 58 -0.52 3.66 18.53
C ALA A 58 -1.41 3.38 17.30
N THR A 59 -1.81 4.44 16.61
CA THR A 59 -2.61 4.35 15.39
C THR A 59 -1.90 5.08 14.27
N VAL A 60 -1.70 4.41 13.13
CA VAL A 60 -1.10 5.00 11.94
C VAL A 60 -2.18 5.31 10.91
N GLN A 61 -2.10 6.49 10.29
CA GLN A 61 -3.00 6.93 9.22
C GLN A 61 -2.21 7.54 8.05
N PRO A 62 -2.66 7.37 6.79
CA PRO A 62 -3.80 6.55 6.36
C PRO A 62 -3.56 5.05 6.60
N LEU A 63 -4.57 4.19 6.42
CA LEU A 63 -4.34 2.74 6.43
C LEU A 63 -3.70 2.31 5.10
N PRO A 64 -2.94 1.20 5.07
CA PRO A 64 -2.46 0.64 3.82
C PRO A 64 -3.62 0.40 2.85
N PRO A 65 -3.42 0.66 1.54
CA PRO A 65 -4.51 0.62 0.57
C PRO A 65 -5.04 -0.81 0.33
N THR A 66 -4.27 -1.83 0.68
CA THR A 66 -4.71 -3.23 0.62
C THR A 66 -4.99 -3.74 2.03
N GLY A 67 -6.04 -4.56 2.18
CA GLY A 67 -6.48 -5.06 3.49
C GLY A 67 -5.54 -6.09 4.14
N PHE A 68 -4.48 -6.52 3.44
CA PHE A 68 -3.50 -7.49 3.95
C PHE A 68 -2.14 -6.85 4.27
N ASP A 69 -1.92 -5.61 3.87
CA ASP A 69 -0.70 -4.89 4.19
C ASP A 69 -0.76 -4.36 5.63
N VAL A 70 0.36 -4.48 6.34
CA VAL A 70 0.52 -3.99 7.71
C VAL A 70 1.76 -3.10 7.80
N TYR A 71 1.78 -2.22 8.79
CA TYR A 71 2.96 -1.41 9.08
C TYR A 71 4.04 -2.26 9.77
N HIS A 72 5.29 -2.05 9.37
CA HIS A 72 6.45 -2.74 9.90
C HIS A 72 7.42 -1.77 10.56
N GLY A 73 8.17 -2.24 11.56
CA GLY A 73 9.22 -1.45 12.22
C GLY A 73 8.70 -0.32 13.11
N LEU A 74 7.44 -0.38 13.56
CA LEU A 74 6.94 0.53 14.57
C LEU A 74 7.58 0.19 15.92
N THR A 75 8.20 1.19 16.54
CA THR A 75 8.78 1.09 17.89
C THR A 75 8.30 2.24 18.75
N ILE A 76 8.08 2.00 20.02
CA ILE A 76 7.76 3.03 21.02
C ILE A 76 8.91 3.08 22.02
N GLU A 77 9.54 4.26 22.13
CA GLU A 77 10.55 4.53 23.14
C GLU A 77 9.89 5.18 24.37
N ILE A 78 10.06 4.56 25.53
CA ILE A 78 9.49 5.00 26.80
C ILE A 78 10.64 5.40 27.72
N THR A 79 10.65 6.66 28.16
CA THR A 79 11.55 7.12 29.23
C THR A 79 10.83 6.98 30.57
N LYS A 80 11.39 6.16 31.46
CA LYS A 80 10.85 5.94 32.81
C LYS A 80 11.19 7.11 33.75
N PRO A 81 10.49 7.24 34.88
CA PRO A 81 10.81 8.27 35.88
C PRO A 81 12.24 8.21 36.44
N ASP A 82 12.90 7.05 36.38
CA ASP A 82 14.31 6.86 36.79
C ASP A 82 15.33 7.28 35.71
N GLY A 83 14.86 7.76 34.56
CA GLY A 83 15.69 8.18 33.43
C GLY A 83 16.13 7.06 32.50
N THR A 84 15.79 5.80 32.78
CA THR A 84 16.08 4.68 31.86
C THR A 84 15.10 4.64 30.70
N THR A 85 15.56 4.22 29.53
CA THR A 85 14.71 4.05 28.34
C THR A 85 14.38 2.58 28.10
N GLN A 86 13.18 2.34 27.57
CA GLN A 86 12.73 1.02 27.14
C GLN A 86 12.08 1.15 25.77
N THR A 87 12.46 0.27 24.85
CA THR A 87 11.83 0.17 23.53
C THR A 87 10.92 -1.04 23.49
N ILE A 88 9.71 -0.86 22.95
CA ILE A 88 8.74 -1.91 22.65
C ILE A 88 8.31 -1.85 21.20
#